data_AF-A0A7X3ZCP0-F1
#
_entry.id   AF-A0A7X3ZCP0-F1
#
_cell.length_a   1.000
_cell.length_b   1.000
_cell.length_c   1.000
_cell.angle_alpha   90.00
_cell.angle_beta   90.00
_cell.angle_gamma   90.00
#
_symmetry.space_group_name_H-M   'P 1'
#
loop_
_entity.id
_entity.type
_entity.pdbx_description
1 polymer ?
#
loop_
_entity_poly.entity_id
_entity_poly.type
_entity_poly.pdbx_seq_one_letter_code
_entity_poly.pdbx_strand_id
1 'polypeptide(L)'
;MTRAWRETELNEAQIGEIFGFLAATGLSRAHAARVADLLLSWLEKSNTPPDGILLAQANAIADRLWDLMDRDPAPGSCESWHSAATGRPAGTLARYWLRQRSILRACLDAVPQSFLDEVCNALSMIVRDPSTAGKQGTAVLAGQLAFLLDAEEDWTRAHLLPRFSEHPDTEGYWPVWDGFLTTGRLTPALAPLLEGAFLDALPRMLTRFNSDRRLDRFVDLFTGILAYFSDDPVGTWVPAFFSDATRAARLRFASEIERHLRRMDDAQQREWWERWLQRYWTNRIEGVPALLDDGEIALMFGWLPALKSLFPAAVELALRMPPVPLSASRIMYDLDRGEHWRETPEPVAKLVVHLGKKASPASVWHGAREVLVRLLSRNLPDDLRKQLLELATRLGLSVS
;
A
#
# COMPACT_ATOMS: atom_id res chain seq x y z
N MET A 1 7.44 -29.51 -20.62
CA MET A 1 7.65 -30.16 -19.31
C MET A 1 7.36 -29.27 -18.10
N THR A 2 7.24 -27.94 -18.23
CA THR A 2 6.97 -26.99 -17.12
C THR A 2 5.55 -27.05 -16.53
N ARG A 3 4.55 -27.52 -17.29
CA ARG A 3 3.18 -27.76 -16.80
C ARG A 3 3.02 -29.09 -16.07
N ALA A 4 3.65 -30.14 -16.61
CA ALA A 4 3.43 -31.52 -16.16
C ALA A 4 3.69 -31.73 -14.66
N TRP A 5 4.78 -31.19 -14.10
CA TRP A 5 5.13 -31.41 -12.69
C TRP A 5 4.30 -30.58 -11.70
N ARG A 6 3.82 -29.40 -12.13
CA ARG A 6 2.86 -28.60 -11.34
C ARG A 6 1.49 -29.28 -11.27
N GLU A 7 1.10 -29.95 -12.34
CA GLU A 7 -0.21 -30.61 -12.47
C GLU A 7 -0.22 -32.07 -11.98
N THR A 8 0.95 -32.70 -11.82
CA THR A 8 1.05 -34.08 -11.30
C THR A 8 0.98 -34.07 -9.77
N GLU A 9 0.06 -34.85 -9.20
CA GLU A 9 0.06 -35.17 -7.77
C GLU A 9 1.10 -36.25 -7.51
N LEU A 10 2.20 -35.87 -6.85
CA LEU A 10 3.24 -36.79 -6.40
C LEU A 10 2.98 -37.14 -4.93
N ASN A 11 3.04 -38.43 -4.59
CA ASN A 11 2.98 -38.86 -3.19
C ASN A 11 4.34 -38.67 -2.49
N GLU A 12 4.37 -38.78 -1.16
CA GLU A 12 5.58 -38.56 -0.36
C GLU A 12 6.74 -39.51 -0.73
N ALA A 13 6.45 -40.76 -1.08
CA ALA A 13 7.47 -41.72 -1.49
C ALA A 13 8.14 -41.30 -2.82
N GLN A 14 7.35 -40.86 -3.79
CA GLN A 14 7.85 -40.32 -5.05
C GLN A 14 8.68 -39.04 -4.84
N ILE A 15 8.23 -38.16 -3.95
CA ILE A 15 8.99 -36.96 -3.57
C ILE A 15 10.33 -37.35 -2.95
N GLY A 16 10.34 -38.34 -2.06
CA GLY A 16 11.57 -38.87 -1.45
C GLY A 16 12.54 -39.45 -2.47
N GLU A 17 12.07 -40.22 -3.45
CA GLU A 17 12.90 -40.72 -4.54
C GLU A 17 13.52 -39.58 -5.37
N ILE A 18 12.72 -38.56 -5.69
CA ILE A 18 13.19 -37.40 -6.45
C ILE A 18 14.23 -36.61 -5.65
N PHE A 19 14.00 -36.36 -4.36
CA PHE A 19 14.96 -35.64 -3.51
C PHE A 19 16.24 -36.46 -3.32
N GLY A 20 16.14 -37.77 -3.13
CA GLY A 20 17.29 -38.67 -3.08
C GLY A 20 18.11 -38.65 -4.38
N PHE A 21 17.43 -38.67 -5.54
CA PHE A 21 18.08 -38.53 -6.84
C PHE A 21 18.79 -37.18 -6.99
N LEU A 22 18.11 -36.07 -6.69
CA LEU A 22 18.69 -34.72 -6.77
C LEU A 22 19.88 -34.51 -5.84
N ALA A 23 19.83 -35.11 -4.64
CA ALA A 23 20.92 -35.08 -3.68
C ALA A 23 22.16 -35.84 -4.19
N ALA A 24 21.96 -36.91 -4.99
CA ALA A 24 23.01 -37.77 -5.52
C ALA A 24 23.60 -37.28 -6.86
N THR A 25 22.81 -36.72 -7.78
CA THR A 25 23.25 -36.44 -9.15
C THR A 25 23.99 -35.12 -9.37
N GLY A 26 24.22 -34.34 -8.30
CA GLY A 26 24.81 -33.01 -8.41
C GLY A 26 23.82 -32.00 -9.02
N LEU A 27 23.76 -30.80 -8.44
CA LEU A 27 22.86 -29.74 -8.90
C LEU A 27 23.60 -28.84 -9.89
N SER A 28 22.89 -28.33 -10.91
CA SER A 28 23.45 -27.41 -11.89
C SER A 28 22.63 -26.13 -11.99
N ARG A 29 23.31 -25.01 -12.27
CA ARG A 29 22.69 -23.68 -12.43
C ARG A 29 21.58 -23.69 -13.50
N ALA A 30 21.75 -24.48 -14.57
CA ALA A 30 20.78 -24.59 -15.66
C ALA A 30 19.40 -25.12 -15.23
N HIS A 31 19.35 -25.90 -14.14
CA HIS A 31 18.12 -26.49 -13.63
C HIS A 31 17.62 -25.84 -12.33
N ALA A 32 18.36 -24.90 -11.76
CA ALA A 32 18.08 -24.36 -10.43
C ALA A 32 16.67 -23.78 -10.27
N ALA A 33 16.15 -23.07 -11.29
CA ALA A 33 14.79 -22.53 -11.25
C ALA A 33 13.73 -23.64 -11.13
N ARG A 34 13.90 -24.74 -11.89
CA ARG A 34 12.96 -25.87 -11.89
C ARG A 34 12.99 -26.63 -10.58
N VAL A 35 14.18 -26.83 -10.01
CA VAL A 35 14.32 -27.51 -8.72
C VAL A 35 13.75 -26.64 -7.59
N ALA A 36 14.02 -25.33 -7.59
CA ALA A 36 13.42 -24.41 -6.61
C ALA A 36 11.88 -24.38 -6.71
N ASP A 37 11.32 -24.36 -7.93
CA ASP A 37 9.87 -24.43 -8.13
C ASP A 37 9.28 -25.76 -7.65
N LEU A 38 10.00 -26.87 -7.82
CA LEU A 38 9.59 -28.18 -7.31
C LEU A 38 9.50 -28.17 -5.78
N LEU A 39 10.55 -27.67 -5.10
CA LEU A 39 10.58 -27.56 -3.64
C LEU A 39 9.42 -26.70 -3.11
N LEU A 40 9.21 -25.52 -3.72
CA LEU A 40 8.11 -24.63 -3.32
C LEU A 40 6.74 -25.29 -3.58
N SER A 41 6.54 -25.89 -4.76
CA SER A 41 5.26 -26.51 -5.13
C SER A 41 4.91 -27.69 -4.23
N TRP A 42 5.92 -28.46 -3.77
CA TRP A 42 5.73 -29.53 -2.80
C TRP A 42 5.15 -29.01 -1.49
N LEU A 43 5.71 -27.93 -0.93
CA LEU A 43 5.18 -27.30 0.28
C LEU A 43 3.83 -26.60 0.06
N GLU A 44 3.61 -25.98 -1.10
CA GLU A 44 2.32 -25.34 -1.41
C GLU A 44 1.17 -26.36 -1.48
N LYS A 45 1.44 -27.58 -1.94
CA LYS A 45 0.46 -28.68 -1.98
C LYS A 45 0.29 -29.41 -0.65
N SER A 46 1.23 -29.24 0.29
CA SER A 46 1.12 -29.86 1.61
C SER A 46 0.18 -29.07 2.51
N ASN A 47 -0.84 -29.77 3.03
CA ASN A 47 -1.72 -29.27 4.10
C ASN A 47 -1.39 -29.89 5.47
N THR A 48 -0.37 -30.74 5.53
CA THR A 48 0.10 -31.44 6.72
C THR A 48 1.57 -31.10 6.98
N PRO A 49 2.05 -31.25 8.23
CA PRO A 49 3.46 -31.03 8.51
C PRO A 49 4.28 -32.05 7.70
N PRO A 50 5.28 -31.62 6.92
CA PRO A 50 6.08 -32.53 6.13
C PRO A 50 6.89 -33.46 7.04
N ASP A 51 7.12 -34.69 6.57
CA ASP A 51 8.05 -35.62 7.21
C ASP A 51 9.41 -34.95 7.44
N GLY A 52 9.95 -35.09 8.65
CA GLY A 52 11.18 -34.39 9.05
C GLY A 52 12.41 -34.79 8.24
N ILE A 53 12.47 -36.03 7.75
CA ILE A 53 13.57 -36.52 6.90
C ILE A 53 13.44 -35.90 5.51
N LEU A 54 12.25 -35.91 4.93
CA LEU A 54 11.99 -35.26 3.64
C LEU A 54 12.25 -33.76 3.69
N LEU A 55 11.88 -33.09 4.79
CA LEU A 55 12.14 -31.67 4.99
C LEU A 55 13.63 -31.36 5.08
N ALA A 56 14.39 -32.15 5.84
CA ALA A 56 15.84 -32.01 5.93
C ALA A 56 16.53 -32.21 4.57
N GLN A 57 16.06 -33.18 3.77
CA GLN A 57 16.55 -33.39 2.40
C GLN A 57 16.23 -32.19 1.50
N ALA A 58 15.00 -31.66 1.57
CA ALA A 58 14.59 -30.49 0.80
C ALA A 58 15.43 -29.25 1.16
N ASN A 59 15.69 -29.03 2.45
CA ASN A 59 16.56 -27.96 2.94
C ASN A 59 18.00 -28.10 2.43
N ALA A 60 18.58 -29.29 2.50
CA ALA A 60 19.92 -29.54 1.97
C ALA A 60 20.01 -29.29 0.44
N ILE A 61 18.95 -29.58 -0.32
CA ILE A 61 18.86 -29.23 -1.74
C ILE A 61 18.75 -27.72 -1.91
N ALA A 62 17.90 -27.04 -1.14
CA ALA A 62 17.70 -25.59 -1.19
C ALA A 62 19.01 -24.82 -0.92
N ASP A 63 19.78 -25.24 0.09
CA ASP A 63 21.07 -24.63 0.43
C ASP A 63 22.08 -24.77 -0.72
N ARG A 64 22.21 -25.99 -1.26
CA ARG A 64 23.08 -26.23 -2.43
C ARG A 64 22.63 -25.45 -3.66
N LEU A 65 21.32 -25.27 -3.87
CA LEU A 65 20.81 -24.43 -4.96
C LEU A 65 21.16 -22.96 -4.74
N TRP A 66 21.08 -22.47 -3.50
CA TRP A 66 21.46 -21.11 -3.16
C TRP A 66 22.94 -20.85 -3.48
N ASP A 67 23.82 -21.78 -3.14
CA ASP A 67 25.25 -21.68 -3.45
C ASP A 67 25.57 -21.59 -4.95
N LEU A 68 24.69 -22.16 -5.79
CA LEU A 68 24.83 -22.11 -7.25
C LEU A 68 24.30 -20.82 -7.89
N MET A 69 23.65 -19.95 -7.10
CA MET A 69 23.06 -18.71 -7.59
C MET A 69 24.10 -17.77 -8.17
N ASP A 70 23.63 -16.92 -9.07
CA ASP A 70 24.51 -15.94 -9.70
C ASP A 70 24.90 -14.88 -8.67
N ARG A 71 26.20 -14.82 -8.40
CA ARG A 71 26.79 -13.88 -7.44
C ARG A 71 27.18 -12.57 -8.10
N ASP A 72 26.91 -12.44 -9.41
CA ASP A 72 27.20 -11.22 -10.14
C ASP A 72 26.57 -10.02 -9.42
N PRO A 73 27.36 -8.94 -9.23
CA PRO A 73 26.85 -7.71 -8.67
C PRO A 73 25.72 -7.26 -9.58
N ALA A 74 24.57 -7.05 -8.98
CA ALA A 74 23.41 -6.66 -9.74
C ALA A 74 23.72 -5.37 -10.52
N PRO A 75 23.27 -5.26 -11.79
CA PRO A 75 23.41 -4.00 -12.50
C PRO A 75 22.81 -2.89 -11.63
N GLY A 76 23.54 -1.79 -11.45
CA GLY A 76 23.20 -0.70 -10.53
C GLY A 76 21.86 0.01 -10.81
N SER A 77 21.08 -0.51 -11.76
CA SER A 77 19.80 -0.02 -12.24
C SER A 77 18.64 -1.02 -12.10
N CYS A 78 18.79 -2.14 -11.38
CA CYS A 78 17.61 -2.98 -11.12
C CYS A 78 16.67 -2.22 -10.18
N GLU A 79 15.68 -1.56 -10.76
CA GLU A 79 14.75 -0.76 -10.01
C GLU A 79 13.73 -1.66 -9.29
N SER A 80 13.32 -2.80 -9.86
CA SER A 80 12.23 -3.63 -9.31
C SER A 80 12.69 -5.03 -8.87
N TRP A 81 13.42 -5.10 -7.75
CA TRP A 81 13.96 -6.34 -7.18
C TRP A 81 12.89 -7.40 -6.88
N HIS A 82 11.76 -7.01 -6.29
CA HIS A 82 10.68 -7.94 -5.96
C HIS A 82 10.04 -8.53 -7.22
N SER A 83 9.79 -7.69 -8.22
CA SER A 83 9.25 -8.16 -9.51
C SER A 83 10.27 -9.04 -10.24
N ALA A 84 11.54 -8.67 -10.22
CA ALA A 84 12.62 -9.44 -10.81
C ALA A 84 12.85 -10.79 -10.12
N ALA A 85 12.52 -10.92 -8.83
CA ALA A 85 12.58 -12.17 -8.08
C ALA A 85 11.53 -13.19 -8.54
N THR A 86 10.44 -12.75 -9.19
CA THR A 86 9.36 -13.62 -9.65
C THR A 86 9.86 -14.55 -10.75
N GLY A 87 9.74 -15.87 -10.54
CA GLY A 87 10.20 -16.89 -11.48
C GLY A 87 11.72 -17.04 -11.56
N ARG A 88 12.49 -16.37 -10.69
CA ARG A 88 13.93 -16.62 -10.50
C ARG A 88 14.14 -17.60 -9.34
N PRO A 89 15.21 -18.41 -9.38
CA PRO A 89 15.45 -19.40 -8.32
C PRO A 89 15.65 -18.74 -6.94
N ALA A 90 16.40 -17.64 -6.83
CA ALA A 90 16.61 -16.95 -5.55
C ALA A 90 15.30 -16.48 -4.89
N GLY A 91 14.42 -15.82 -5.64
CA GLY A 91 13.10 -15.41 -5.15
C GLY A 91 12.19 -16.60 -4.84
N THR A 92 12.36 -17.72 -5.53
CA THR A 92 11.58 -18.94 -5.28
C THR A 92 12.05 -19.66 -4.03
N LEU A 93 13.36 -19.71 -3.77
CA LEU A 93 13.92 -20.25 -2.53
C LEU A 93 13.54 -19.40 -1.31
N ALA A 94 13.57 -18.07 -1.42
CA ALA A 94 13.07 -17.19 -0.36
C ALA A 94 11.59 -17.48 0.00
N ARG A 95 10.74 -17.69 -1.02
CA ARG A 95 9.34 -18.10 -0.82
C ARG A 95 9.21 -19.51 -0.24
N TYR A 96 10.09 -20.43 -0.63
CA TYR A 96 10.13 -21.78 -0.08
C TYR A 96 10.36 -21.76 1.43
N TRP A 97 11.38 -21.06 1.94
CA TRP A 97 11.64 -20.97 3.38
C TRP A 97 10.52 -20.23 4.14
N LEU A 98 9.94 -19.18 3.55
CA LEU A 98 8.75 -18.52 4.12
C LEU A 98 7.56 -19.49 4.22
N ARG A 99 7.32 -20.30 3.19
CA ARG A 99 6.24 -21.28 3.16
C ARG A 99 6.50 -22.40 4.17
N GLN A 100 7.72 -22.89 4.27
CA GLN A 100 8.14 -23.86 5.29
C GLN A 100 7.79 -23.33 6.69
N ARG A 101 8.21 -22.10 7.00
CA ARG A 101 7.90 -21.47 8.29
C ARG A 101 6.40 -21.37 8.56
N SER A 102 5.63 -20.98 7.54
CA SER A 102 4.17 -20.89 7.62
C SER A 102 3.51 -22.23 7.92
N ILE A 103 3.94 -23.32 7.27
CA ILE A 103 3.39 -24.67 7.50
C ILE A 103 3.75 -25.17 8.90
N LEU A 104 5.01 -25.03 9.30
CA LEU A 104 5.46 -25.44 10.64
C LEU A 104 4.63 -24.76 11.72
N ARG A 105 4.32 -23.48 11.55
CA ARG A 105 3.43 -22.74 12.47
C ARG A 105 2.01 -23.27 12.50
N ALA A 106 1.47 -23.57 11.33
CA ALA A 106 0.05 -23.94 11.19
C ALA A 106 -0.22 -25.38 11.64
N CYS A 107 0.79 -26.25 11.55
CA CYS A 107 0.60 -27.69 11.73
C CYS A 107 1.14 -28.24 13.05
N LEU A 108 2.00 -27.50 13.75
CA LEU A 108 2.64 -27.97 14.99
C LEU A 108 2.27 -27.05 16.15
N ASP A 109 1.80 -27.63 17.26
CA ASP A 109 1.53 -26.90 18.50
C ASP A 109 2.81 -26.31 19.10
N ALA A 110 3.93 -27.03 18.97
CA ALA A 110 5.26 -26.57 19.32
C ALA A 110 6.24 -26.93 18.19
N VAL A 111 6.84 -25.92 17.56
CA VAL A 111 7.86 -26.13 16.53
C VAL A 111 9.20 -26.44 17.19
N PRO A 112 9.86 -27.56 16.85
CA PRO A 112 11.21 -27.86 17.34
C PRO A 112 12.19 -26.72 17.03
N GLN A 113 13.02 -26.35 18.01
CA GLN A 113 13.99 -25.26 17.88
C GLN A 113 14.94 -25.46 16.68
N SER A 114 15.34 -26.70 16.39
CA SER A 114 16.20 -27.00 15.25
C SER A 114 15.60 -26.57 13.90
N PHE A 115 14.28 -26.70 13.72
CA PHE A 115 13.61 -26.25 12.49
C PHE A 115 13.52 -24.73 12.42
N LEU A 116 13.36 -24.06 13.56
CA LEU A 116 13.39 -22.60 13.63
C LEU A 116 14.80 -22.09 13.29
N ASP A 117 15.83 -22.70 13.85
CA ASP A 117 17.23 -22.35 13.59
C ASP A 117 17.58 -22.54 12.10
N GLU A 118 17.15 -23.64 11.48
CA GLU A 118 17.33 -23.88 10.04
C GLU A 118 16.71 -22.78 9.18
N VAL A 119 15.44 -22.42 9.45
CA VAL A 119 14.76 -21.33 8.73
C VAL A 119 15.50 -20.02 8.96
N CYS A 120 15.78 -19.64 10.20
CA CYS A 120 16.45 -18.38 10.53
C CYS A 120 17.86 -18.29 9.95
N ASN A 121 18.59 -19.40 9.85
CA ASN A 121 19.88 -19.47 9.17
C ASN A 121 19.74 -19.20 7.68
N ALA A 122 18.76 -19.82 7.02
CA ALA A 122 18.49 -19.58 5.60
C ALA A 122 18.05 -18.13 5.32
N LEU A 123 17.16 -17.57 6.15
CA LEU A 123 16.75 -16.17 6.04
C LEU A 123 17.94 -15.23 6.25
N SER A 124 18.80 -15.52 7.23
CA SER A 124 20.03 -14.75 7.50
C SER A 124 21.01 -14.80 6.33
N MET A 125 21.16 -15.97 5.70
CA MET A 125 21.98 -16.14 4.51
C MET A 125 21.49 -15.23 3.38
N ILE A 126 20.18 -15.17 3.12
CA ILE A 126 19.60 -14.29 2.10
C ILE A 126 19.92 -12.82 2.40
N VAL A 127 19.66 -12.38 3.63
CA VAL A 127 19.81 -10.97 4.01
C VAL A 127 21.29 -10.54 3.98
N ARG A 128 22.22 -11.43 4.33
CA ARG A 128 23.67 -11.11 4.33
C ARG A 128 24.32 -11.18 2.96
N ASP A 129 23.67 -11.78 1.97
CA ASP A 129 24.20 -11.93 0.63
C ASP A 129 24.12 -10.60 -0.15
N PRO A 130 25.26 -9.98 -0.52
CA PRO A 130 25.26 -8.71 -1.24
C PRO A 130 24.97 -8.86 -2.75
N SER A 131 24.89 -10.10 -3.25
CA SER A 131 24.69 -10.37 -4.67
C SER A 131 23.28 -10.04 -5.15
N THR A 132 23.07 -10.15 -6.47
CA THR A 132 21.73 -10.07 -7.07
C THR A 132 20.72 -11.01 -6.41
N ALA A 133 21.14 -12.23 -6.07
CA ALA A 133 20.29 -13.23 -5.44
C ALA A 133 19.84 -12.78 -4.04
N GLY A 134 20.78 -12.30 -3.22
CA GLY A 134 20.50 -11.76 -1.89
C GLY A 134 19.58 -10.54 -1.91
N LYS A 135 19.77 -9.60 -2.86
CA LYS A 135 18.86 -8.46 -3.04
C LYS A 135 17.44 -8.90 -3.42
N GLN A 136 17.30 -9.81 -4.38
CA GLN A 136 15.99 -10.34 -4.78
C GLN A 136 15.30 -11.09 -3.64
N GLY A 137 16.03 -11.95 -2.92
CA GLY A 137 15.48 -12.65 -1.76
C GLY A 137 15.11 -11.69 -0.64
N THR A 138 15.94 -10.69 -0.34
CA THR A 138 15.66 -9.66 0.66
C THR A 138 14.37 -8.90 0.33
N ALA A 139 14.15 -8.54 -0.93
CA ALA A 139 12.89 -7.91 -1.36
C ALA A 139 11.67 -8.83 -1.14
N VAL A 140 11.80 -10.13 -1.39
CA VAL A 140 10.74 -11.11 -1.08
C VAL A 140 10.45 -11.16 0.44
N LEU A 141 11.50 -11.20 1.27
CA LEU A 141 11.34 -11.23 2.73
C LEU A 141 10.69 -9.95 3.26
N ALA A 142 11.14 -8.78 2.80
CA ALA A 142 10.58 -7.49 3.19
C ALA A 142 9.11 -7.33 2.77
N GLY A 143 8.71 -7.92 1.64
CA GLY A 143 7.30 -8.00 1.24
C GLY A 143 6.42 -8.78 2.23
N GLN A 144 7.01 -9.68 3.02
CA GLN A 144 6.35 -10.48 4.05
C GLN A 144 6.69 -10.04 5.49
N LEU A 145 7.16 -8.79 5.66
CA LEU A 145 7.65 -8.28 6.95
C LEU A 145 6.66 -8.46 8.11
N ALA A 146 5.37 -8.20 7.90
CA ALA A 146 4.36 -8.37 8.94
C ALA A 146 4.21 -9.84 9.40
N PHE A 147 4.32 -10.78 8.47
CA PHE A 147 4.30 -12.21 8.79
C PHE A 147 5.57 -12.60 9.55
N LEU A 148 6.73 -12.13 9.10
CA LEU A 148 8.01 -12.42 9.76
C LEU A 148 8.09 -11.83 11.16
N LEU A 149 7.57 -10.61 11.38
CA LEU A 149 7.52 -10.01 12.71
C LEU A 149 6.68 -10.85 13.68
N ASP A 150 5.57 -11.42 13.20
CA ASP A 150 4.66 -12.25 14.00
C ASP A 150 5.14 -13.71 14.15
N ALA A 151 5.91 -14.23 13.19
CA ALA A 151 6.41 -15.61 13.21
C ALA A 151 7.80 -15.73 13.84
N GLU A 152 8.66 -14.72 13.68
CA GLU A 152 10.09 -14.70 14.02
C GLU A 152 10.49 -13.28 14.48
N GLU A 153 9.89 -12.82 15.58
CA GLU A 153 10.03 -11.43 16.05
C GLU A 153 11.49 -11.02 16.28
N ASP A 154 12.22 -11.80 17.08
CA ASP A 154 13.61 -11.49 17.47
C ASP A 154 14.52 -11.43 16.24
N TRP A 155 14.39 -12.41 15.33
CA TRP A 155 15.16 -12.43 14.09
C TRP A 155 14.82 -11.23 13.21
N THR A 156 13.53 -10.91 13.07
CA THR A 156 13.06 -9.81 12.22
C THR A 156 13.58 -8.46 12.73
N ARG A 157 13.54 -8.24 14.05
CA ARG A 157 14.09 -7.05 14.71
C ARG A 157 15.60 -6.95 14.58
N ALA A 158 16.32 -8.07 14.65
CA ALA A 158 17.77 -8.08 14.59
C ALA A 158 18.33 -7.91 13.17
N HIS A 159 17.63 -8.43 12.14
CA HIS A 159 18.23 -8.59 10.81
C HIS A 159 17.50 -7.88 9.67
N LEU A 160 16.18 -7.77 9.72
CA LEU A 160 15.41 -7.23 8.59
C LEU A 160 14.94 -5.79 8.83
N LEU A 161 14.41 -5.48 10.02
CA LEU A 161 13.95 -4.13 10.36
C LEU A 161 15.03 -3.05 10.26
N PRO A 162 16.27 -3.25 10.76
CA PRO A 162 17.30 -2.21 10.71
C PRO A 162 17.64 -1.73 9.29
N ARG A 163 17.40 -2.58 8.28
CA ARG A 163 17.72 -2.28 6.88
C ARG A 163 16.87 -1.18 6.26
N PHE A 164 15.68 -0.92 6.81
CA PHE A 164 14.85 0.20 6.39
C PHE A 164 15.47 1.56 6.73
N SER A 165 16.39 1.60 7.69
CA SER A 165 17.10 2.79 8.18
C SER A 165 18.60 2.79 7.87
N GLU A 166 19.09 1.82 7.07
CA GLU A 166 20.47 1.81 6.59
C GLU A 166 20.74 3.02 5.66
N HIS A 167 22.02 3.33 5.43
CA HIS A 167 22.40 4.33 4.43
C HIS A 167 21.89 3.92 3.04
N PRO A 168 21.39 4.85 2.19
CA PRO A 168 20.85 4.52 0.87
C PRO A 168 21.82 3.85 -0.11
N ASP A 169 23.12 4.06 0.11
CA ASP A 169 24.20 3.43 -0.68
C ASP A 169 24.52 2.01 -0.19
N THR A 170 23.96 1.58 0.95
CA THR A 170 24.07 0.21 1.40
C THR A 170 23.20 -0.69 0.52
N GLU A 171 23.78 -1.82 0.09
CA GLU A 171 23.15 -2.75 -0.86
C GLU A 171 21.78 -3.30 -0.42
N GLY A 172 21.47 -3.25 0.88
CA GLY A 172 20.23 -3.72 1.47
C GLY A 172 19.06 -2.74 1.46
N TYR A 173 19.32 -1.43 1.34
CA TYR A 173 18.31 -0.41 1.58
C TYR A 173 17.17 -0.45 0.55
N TRP A 174 17.50 -0.37 -0.74
CA TRP A 174 16.50 -0.33 -1.81
C TRP A 174 15.70 -1.62 -1.99
N PRO A 175 16.30 -2.83 -1.92
CA PRO A 175 15.54 -4.07 -2.02
C PRO A 175 14.47 -4.22 -0.94
N VAL A 176 14.78 -3.81 0.30
CA VAL A 176 13.85 -3.89 1.42
C VAL A 176 12.63 -2.98 1.19
N TRP A 177 12.87 -1.74 0.79
CA TRP A 177 11.78 -0.82 0.44
C TRP A 177 11.00 -1.29 -0.79
N ASP A 178 11.66 -1.78 -1.84
CA ASP A 178 10.98 -2.28 -3.05
C ASP A 178 10.06 -3.46 -2.73
N GLY A 179 10.53 -4.41 -1.91
CA GLY A 179 9.75 -5.53 -1.41
C GLY A 179 8.52 -5.09 -0.63
N PHE A 180 8.74 -4.27 0.40
CA PHE A 180 7.67 -3.79 1.26
C PHE A 180 6.64 -2.94 0.52
N LEU A 181 7.08 -2.08 -0.41
CA LEU A 181 6.19 -1.29 -1.27
C LEU A 181 5.51 -2.11 -2.37
N THR A 182 5.89 -3.37 -2.60
CA THR A 182 5.21 -4.21 -3.60
C THR A 182 4.11 -5.05 -2.96
N THR A 183 4.39 -5.71 -1.83
CA THR A 183 3.46 -6.67 -1.20
C THR A 183 3.26 -6.49 0.30
N GLY A 184 4.03 -5.59 0.92
CA GLY A 184 4.00 -5.32 2.35
C GLY A 184 2.67 -4.75 2.84
N ARG A 185 2.42 -4.97 4.13
CA ARG A 185 1.23 -4.53 4.85
C ARG A 185 1.65 -3.90 6.17
N LEU A 186 0.98 -2.80 6.54
CA LEU A 186 1.08 -2.24 7.87
C LEU A 186 0.12 -2.96 8.81
N THR A 187 0.60 -3.25 10.02
CA THR A 187 -0.17 -3.79 11.13
C THR A 187 0.05 -2.90 12.36
N PRO A 188 -0.82 -2.94 13.38
CA PRO A 188 -0.62 -2.17 14.61
C PRO A 188 0.72 -2.45 15.30
N ALA A 189 1.23 -3.69 15.21
CA ALA A 189 2.54 -4.05 15.77
C ALA A 189 3.72 -3.51 14.94
N LEU A 190 3.55 -3.41 13.61
CA LEU A 190 4.63 -3.02 12.70
C LEU A 190 4.73 -1.50 12.51
N ALA A 191 3.61 -0.78 12.52
CA ALA A 191 3.59 0.65 12.21
C ALA A 191 4.50 1.49 13.13
N PRO A 192 4.48 1.32 14.47
CA PRO A 192 5.38 2.05 15.35
C PRO A 192 6.86 1.75 15.11
N LEU A 193 7.19 0.53 14.65
CA LEU A 193 8.56 0.12 14.38
C LEU A 193 9.14 0.72 13.10
N LEU A 194 8.27 1.15 12.18
CA LEU A 194 8.67 1.74 10.90
C LEU A 194 8.52 3.26 10.85
N GLU A 195 7.99 3.91 11.89
CA GLU A 195 7.75 5.36 11.93
C GLU A 195 9.00 6.16 11.55
N GLY A 196 10.11 5.95 12.27
CA GLY A 196 11.37 6.62 11.99
C GLY A 196 11.88 6.33 10.56
N ALA A 197 11.78 5.08 10.12
CA ALA A 197 12.22 4.68 8.79
C ALA A 197 11.43 5.35 7.66
N PHE A 198 10.10 5.50 7.81
CA PHE A 198 9.27 6.22 6.84
C PHE A 198 9.64 7.70 6.76
N LEU A 199 9.81 8.36 7.91
CA LEU A 199 10.22 9.76 7.98
C LEU A 199 11.61 9.97 7.35
N ASP A 200 12.56 9.09 7.67
CA ASP A 200 13.91 9.15 7.09
C ASP A 200 13.91 8.87 5.59
N ALA A 201 13.08 7.93 5.10
CA ALA A 201 13.02 7.58 3.69
C ALA A 201 12.35 8.67 2.83
N LEU A 202 11.55 9.53 3.43
CA LEU A 202 10.64 10.44 2.74
C LEU A 202 11.29 11.33 1.67
N PRO A 203 12.39 12.09 1.93
CA PRO A 203 13.01 12.93 0.90
C PRO A 203 13.49 12.12 -0.31
N ARG A 204 13.96 10.90 -0.04
CA ARG A 204 14.52 9.98 -1.04
C ARG A 204 13.43 9.34 -1.88
N MET A 205 12.33 8.95 -1.26
CA MET A 205 11.17 8.40 -1.97
C MET A 205 10.55 9.43 -2.90
N LEU A 206 10.39 10.67 -2.41
CA LEU A 206 9.87 11.79 -3.19
C LEU A 206 10.76 12.14 -4.40
N THR A 207 12.09 12.06 -4.23
CA THR A 207 13.04 12.36 -5.31
C THR A 207 13.18 11.20 -6.31
N ARG A 208 13.39 9.97 -5.82
CA ARG A 208 13.67 8.79 -6.66
C ARG A 208 12.45 8.29 -7.41
N PHE A 209 11.28 8.29 -6.78
CA PHE A 209 10.08 7.64 -7.31
C PHE A 209 8.98 8.62 -7.74
N ASN A 210 9.31 9.89 -7.99
CA ASN A 210 8.36 10.98 -8.29
C ASN A 210 7.29 10.66 -9.36
N SER A 211 7.56 9.74 -10.29
CA SER A 211 6.62 9.30 -11.35
C SER A 211 6.30 7.80 -11.32
N ASP A 212 6.68 7.10 -10.26
CA ASP A 212 6.56 5.64 -10.14
C ASP A 212 5.31 5.24 -9.32
N ARG A 213 4.79 4.04 -9.56
CA ARG A 213 3.70 3.43 -8.76
C ARG A 213 4.11 3.15 -7.32
N ARG A 214 5.41 2.99 -7.06
CA ARG A 214 5.96 2.82 -5.71
C ARG A 214 5.79 4.07 -4.86
N LEU A 215 5.84 5.26 -5.45
CA LEU A 215 5.48 6.47 -4.73
C LEU A 215 3.99 6.48 -4.38
N ASP A 216 3.10 5.99 -5.26
CA ASP A 216 1.67 5.86 -4.91
C ASP A 216 1.51 4.95 -3.68
N ARG A 217 2.18 3.79 -3.70
CA ARG A 217 2.11 2.86 -2.56
C ARG A 217 2.77 3.43 -1.30
N PHE A 218 3.88 4.14 -1.42
CA PHE A 218 4.52 4.78 -0.29
C PHE A 218 3.61 5.83 0.35
N VAL A 219 2.98 6.69 -0.47
CA VAL A 219 2.02 7.70 0.00
C VAL A 219 0.76 7.06 0.59
N ASP A 220 0.25 5.97 0.01
CA ASP A 220 -0.85 5.17 0.58
C ASP A 220 -0.49 4.69 2.00
N LEU A 221 0.65 4.02 2.16
CA LEU A 221 1.09 3.51 3.47
C LEU A 221 1.36 4.65 4.46
N PHE A 222 1.98 5.73 4.01
CA PHE A 222 2.21 6.94 4.80
C PHE A 222 0.88 7.50 5.31
N THR A 223 -0.09 7.76 4.43
CA THR A 223 -1.43 8.23 4.81
C THR A 223 -2.12 7.23 5.74
N GLY A 224 -1.93 5.93 5.55
CA GLY A 224 -2.39 4.89 6.47
C GLY A 224 -1.81 5.02 7.89
N ILE A 225 -0.53 5.38 8.02
CA ILE A 225 0.08 5.66 9.33
C ILE A 225 -0.59 6.85 10.01
N LEU A 226 -0.78 7.95 9.27
CA LEU A 226 -1.46 9.13 9.80
C LEU A 226 -2.92 8.80 10.17
N ALA A 227 -3.58 7.96 9.37
CA ALA A 227 -4.96 7.56 9.58
C ALA A 227 -5.15 6.67 10.80
N TYR A 228 -4.26 5.72 11.07
CA TYR A 228 -4.54 4.64 12.03
C TYR A 228 -3.54 4.51 13.18
N PHE A 229 -2.34 5.09 13.08
CA PHE A 229 -1.23 4.75 13.98
C PHE A 229 -0.49 5.95 14.60
N SER A 230 -0.73 7.17 14.14
CA SER A 230 -0.04 8.37 14.64
C SER A 230 -0.94 9.25 15.53
N ASP A 231 -0.46 9.62 16.70
CA ASP A 231 -1.22 10.46 17.65
C ASP A 231 -1.31 11.93 17.22
N ASP A 232 -0.21 12.50 16.71
CA ASP A 232 -0.16 13.89 16.20
C ASP A 232 0.41 14.01 14.77
N PRO A 233 -0.33 13.59 13.74
CA PRO A 233 0.07 13.70 12.33
C PRO A 233 0.44 15.11 11.88
N VAL A 234 -0.21 16.13 12.43
CA VAL A 234 -0.05 17.52 11.98
C VAL A 234 1.22 18.15 12.57
N GLY A 235 1.66 17.72 13.75
CA GLY A 235 2.89 18.21 14.37
C GLY A 235 4.17 17.64 13.76
N THR A 236 4.15 16.39 13.29
CA THR A 236 5.36 15.67 12.87
C THR A 236 5.34 15.25 11.40
N TRP A 237 4.34 14.45 11.02
CA TRP A 237 4.29 13.79 9.72
C TRP A 237 3.99 14.74 8.55
N VAL A 238 2.98 15.61 8.70
CA VAL A 238 2.59 16.57 7.66
C VAL A 238 3.74 17.56 7.38
N PRO A 239 4.38 18.22 8.35
CA PRO A 239 5.51 19.10 8.08
C PRO A 239 6.66 18.38 7.36
N ALA A 240 6.99 17.15 7.79
CA ALA A 240 8.03 16.34 7.14
C ALA A 240 7.70 16.07 5.67
N PHE A 241 6.47 15.66 5.36
CA PHE A 241 6.03 15.41 3.98
C PHE A 241 6.14 16.67 3.12
N PHE A 242 5.61 17.78 3.61
CA PHE A 242 5.52 19.00 2.83
C PHE A 242 6.86 19.75 2.68
N SER A 243 7.89 19.42 3.46
CA SER A 243 9.24 19.98 3.30
C SER A 243 9.80 19.75 1.89
N ASP A 244 9.64 18.53 1.37
CA ASP A 244 10.23 18.12 0.09
C ASP A 244 9.16 17.69 -0.95
N ALA A 245 7.87 17.73 -0.60
CA ALA A 245 6.80 17.27 -1.49
C ALA A 245 6.68 18.11 -2.76
N THR A 246 6.88 17.44 -3.89
CA THR A 246 6.50 17.97 -5.20
C THR A 246 4.99 18.15 -5.28
N ARG A 247 4.53 18.99 -6.22
CA ARG A 247 3.09 19.13 -6.50
C ARG A 247 2.42 17.78 -6.75
N ALA A 248 3.05 16.90 -7.53
CA ALA A 248 2.50 15.57 -7.82
C ALA A 248 2.33 14.73 -6.53
N ALA A 249 3.30 14.77 -5.62
CA ALA A 249 3.20 14.07 -4.34
C ALA A 249 2.06 14.61 -3.46
N ARG A 250 1.87 15.95 -3.42
CA ARG A 250 0.74 16.56 -2.69
C ARG A 250 -0.62 16.13 -3.24
N LEU A 251 -0.77 16.08 -4.56
CA LEU A 251 -2.01 15.59 -5.19
C LEU A 251 -2.27 14.11 -4.89
N ARG A 252 -1.22 13.27 -4.89
CA ARG A 252 -1.34 11.86 -4.47
C ARG A 252 -1.78 11.76 -3.01
N PHE A 253 -1.16 12.53 -2.11
CA PHE A 253 -1.53 12.55 -0.70
C PHE A 253 -2.99 12.94 -0.49
N ALA A 254 -3.46 13.99 -1.16
CA ALA A 254 -4.86 14.40 -1.11
C ALA A 254 -5.83 13.34 -1.66
N SER A 255 -5.44 12.63 -2.72
CA SER A 255 -6.24 11.53 -3.28
C SER A 255 -6.29 10.33 -2.33
N GLU A 256 -5.19 10.04 -1.63
CA GLU A 256 -5.12 8.95 -0.66
C GLU A 256 -6.00 9.19 0.56
N ILE A 257 -6.09 10.44 1.05
CA ILE A 257 -7.05 10.82 2.10
C ILE A 257 -8.48 10.46 1.68
N GLU A 258 -8.89 10.83 0.46
CA GLU A 258 -10.22 10.48 -0.07
C GLU A 258 -10.45 8.96 -0.07
N ARG A 259 -9.47 8.21 -0.56
CA ARG A 259 -9.54 6.76 -0.72
C ARG A 259 -9.70 6.05 0.64
N HIS A 260 -9.09 6.59 1.70
CA HIS A 260 -9.28 6.11 3.07
C HIS A 260 -10.65 6.52 3.63
N LEU A 261 -11.07 7.79 3.46
CA LEU A 261 -12.38 8.27 3.92
C LEU A 261 -13.53 7.41 3.41
N ARG A 262 -13.49 7.01 2.13
CA ARG A 262 -14.50 6.14 1.51
C ARG A 262 -14.59 4.74 2.09
N ARG A 263 -13.52 4.24 2.74
CA ARG A 263 -13.49 2.91 3.36
C ARG A 263 -13.89 2.92 4.83
N MET A 264 -13.89 4.09 5.45
CA MET A 264 -14.20 4.23 6.87
C MET A 264 -15.69 4.24 7.15
N ASP A 265 -16.07 3.69 8.31
CA ASP A 265 -17.39 3.93 8.88
C ASP A 265 -17.52 5.36 9.45
N ASP A 266 -18.73 5.73 9.89
CA ASP A 266 -18.99 7.08 10.42
C ASP A 266 -18.23 7.37 11.73
N ALA A 267 -18.04 6.36 12.58
CA ALA A 267 -17.33 6.51 13.85
C ALA A 267 -15.83 6.74 13.60
N GLN A 268 -15.23 5.97 12.69
CA GLN A 268 -13.85 6.13 12.25
C GLN A 268 -13.62 7.50 11.61
N GLN A 269 -14.54 7.98 10.76
CA GLN A 269 -14.43 9.31 10.18
C GLN A 269 -14.44 10.42 11.25
N ARG A 270 -15.30 10.31 12.27
CA ARG A 270 -15.33 11.26 13.41
C ARG A 270 -14.05 11.27 14.21
N GLU A 271 -13.56 10.09 14.59
CA GLU A 271 -12.28 9.96 15.31
C GLU A 271 -11.13 10.59 14.49
N TRP A 272 -11.10 10.30 13.18
CA TRP A 272 -10.07 10.84 12.30
C TRP A 272 -10.14 12.37 12.15
N TRP A 273 -11.38 12.89 12.05
CA TRP A 273 -11.66 14.32 11.97
C TRP A 273 -11.20 15.08 13.20
N GLU A 274 -11.59 14.59 14.39
CA GLU A 274 -11.28 15.19 15.68
C GLU A 274 -9.77 15.11 15.99
N ARG A 275 -9.13 13.97 15.70
CA ARG A 275 -7.71 13.78 15.97
C ARG A 275 -6.83 14.69 15.11
N TRP A 276 -7.10 14.81 13.80
CA TRP A 276 -6.23 15.65 12.98
C TRP A 276 -6.78 16.19 11.66
N LEU A 277 -7.71 15.53 10.97
CA LEU A 277 -8.07 15.92 9.60
C LEU A 277 -8.67 17.34 9.54
N GLN A 278 -9.46 17.73 10.54
CA GLN A 278 -10.00 19.09 10.63
C GLN A 278 -8.90 20.15 10.76
N ARG A 279 -7.94 19.90 11.67
CA ARG A 279 -6.81 20.79 11.93
C ARG A 279 -5.90 20.88 10.71
N TYR A 280 -5.62 19.75 10.07
CA TYR A 280 -4.89 19.72 8.80
C TYR A 280 -5.59 20.55 7.72
N TRP A 281 -6.87 20.33 7.47
CA TRP A 281 -7.60 21.06 6.43
C TRP A 281 -7.61 22.57 6.73
N THR A 282 -7.85 22.95 7.99
CA THR A 282 -7.82 24.36 8.42
C THR A 282 -6.44 24.98 8.19
N ASN A 283 -5.37 24.31 8.63
CA ASN A 283 -3.99 24.75 8.42
C ASN A 283 -3.70 24.93 6.93
N ARG A 284 -4.12 23.99 6.07
CA ARG A 284 -3.90 24.06 4.62
C ARG A 284 -4.63 25.24 3.98
N ILE A 285 -5.86 25.54 4.40
CA ILE A 285 -6.60 26.74 3.98
C ILE A 285 -5.83 28.02 4.36
N GLU A 286 -5.18 28.01 5.52
CA GLU A 286 -4.37 29.12 6.06
C GLU A 286 -2.93 29.15 5.52
N GLY A 287 -2.58 28.23 4.61
CA GLY A 287 -1.28 28.19 3.96
C GLY A 287 -0.18 27.48 4.75
N VAL A 288 -0.54 26.68 5.75
CA VAL A 288 0.39 25.93 6.61
C VAL A 288 0.31 24.42 6.29
N PRO A 289 1.44 23.74 6.00
CA PRO A 289 2.80 24.27 5.86
C PRO A 289 3.06 24.97 4.50
N ALA A 290 2.11 24.91 3.56
CA ALA A 290 2.20 25.56 2.26
C ALA A 290 0.80 25.97 1.78
N LEU A 291 0.70 26.84 0.79
CA LEU A 291 -0.59 27.14 0.16
C LEU A 291 -1.13 25.92 -0.59
N LEU A 292 -2.46 25.79 -0.63
CA LEU A 292 -3.15 24.83 -1.48
C LEU A 292 -3.03 25.25 -2.95
N ASP A 293 -2.63 24.33 -3.83
CA ASP A 293 -2.79 24.54 -5.27
C ASP A 293 -4.17 24.12 -5.77
N ASP A 294 -4.57 24.64 -6.93
CA ASP A 294 -5.90 24.38 -7.51
C ASP A 294 -6.21 22.88 -7.66
N GLY A 295 -5.20 22.05 -7.92
CA GLY A 295 -5.37 20.61 -8.01
C GLY A 295 -5.67 19.98 -6.64
N GLU A 296 -5.00 20.43 -5.58
CA GLU A 296 -5.28 19.98 -4.21
C GLU A 296 -6.72 20.36 -3.83
N ILE A 297 -7.12 21.60 -4.09
CA ILE A 297 -8.49 22.09 -3.81
C ILE A 297 -9.53 21.24 -4.55
N ALA A 298 -9.30 20.94 -5.83
CA ALA A 298 -10.21 20.12 -6.62
C ALA A 298 -10.38 18.69 -6.04
N LEU A 299 -9.29 18.08 -5.56
CA LEU A 299 -9.32 16.77 -4.89
C LEU A 299 -10.01 16.85 -3.52
N MET A 300 -9.74 17.90 -2.75
CA MET A 300 -10.35 18.10 -1.44
C MET A 300 -11.87 18.28 -1.52
N PHE A 301 -12.39 18.92 -2.57
CA PHE A 301 -13.83 18.90 -2.83
C PHE A 301 -14.37 17.47 -3.02
N GLY A 302 -13.59 16.58 -3.65
CA GLY A 302 -13.92 15.17 -3.82
C GLY A 302 -14.05 14.38 -2.51
N TRP A 303 -13.53 14.89 -1.39
CA TRP A 303 -13.68 14.26 -0.07
C TRP A 303 -15.11 14.38 0.46
N LEU A 304 -15.79 15.48 0.13
CA LEU A 304 -17.05 15.86 0.75
C LEU A 304 -18.13 14.78 0.64
N PRO A 305 -18.43 14.18 -0.52
CA PRO A 305 -19.48 13.17 -0.60
C PRO A 305 -19.23 11.92 0.25
N ALA A 306 -17.96 11.62 0.56
CA ALA A 306 -17.60 10.47 1.39
C ALA A 306 -17.81 10.72 2.89
N LEU A 307 -17.81 11.99 3.32
CA LEU A 307 -17.98 12.38 4.71
C LEU A 307 -19.45 12.24 5.09
N LYS A 308 -19.74 11.43 6.12
CA LYS A 308 -21.10 11.08 6.56
C LYS A 308 -21.68 12.16 7.48
N SER A 309 -21.72 11.94 8.80
CA SER A 309 -22.25 12.93 9.75
C SER A 309 -21.44 14.24 9.75
N LEU A 310 -20.20 14.19 9.25
CA LEU A 310 -19.29 15.33 9.14
C LEU A 310 -19.52 16.21 7.92
N PHE A 311 -20.39 15.83 6.99
CA PHE A 311 -20.61 16.55 5.74
C PHE A 311 -20.83 18.06 5.95
N PRO A 312 -21.71 18.53 6.86
CA PRO A 312 -21.95 19.97 7.03
C PRO A 312 -20.71 20.73 7.50
N ALA A 313 -20.00 20.20 8.50
CA ALA A 313 -18.81 20.85 9.04
C ALA A 313 -17.68 20.92 8.00
N ALA A 314 -17.55 19.88 7.17
CA ALA A 314 -16.58 19.85 6.09
C ALA A 314 -16.94 20.81 4.94
N VAL A 315 -18.22 20.98 4.62
CA VAL A 315 -18.67 22.00 3.67
C VAL A 315 -18.28 23.39 4.13
N GLU A 316 -18.45 23.73 5.42
CA GLU A 316 -18.04 25.04 5.94
C GLU A 316 -16.55 25.32 5.76
N LEU A 317 -15.68 24.31 5.93
CA LEU A 317 -14.26 24.44 5.57
C LEU A 317 -14.06 24.60 4.06
N ALA A 318 -14.75 23.79 3.26
CA ALA A 318 -14.60 23.81 1.81
C ALA A 318 -15.01 25.16 1.20
N LEU A 319 -16.03 25.82 1.76
CA LEU A 319 -16.49 27.14 1.32
C LEU A 319 -15.47 28.26 1.58
N ARG A 320 -14.50 28.06 2.48
CA ARG A 320 -13.38 28.97 2.73
C ARG A 320 -12.28 28.86 1.67
N MET A 321 -12.23 27.76 0.92
CA MET A 321 -11.27 27.60 -0.18
C MET A 321 -11.70 28.48 -1.38
N PRO A 322 -10.76 28.97 -2.20
CA PRO A 322 -11.13 29.66 -3.42
C PRO A 322 -11.82 28.68 -4.39
N PRO A 323 -12.82 29.14 -5.16
CA PRO A 323 -13.45 28.29 -6.16
C PRO A 323 -12.46 28.05 -7.31
N VAL A 324 -12.30 26.78 -7.68
CA VAL A 324 -11.40 26.34 -8.76
C VAL A 324 -12.17 25.54 -9.80
N PRO A 325 -11.73 25.53 -11.08
CA PRO A 325 -12.30 24.63 -12.07
C PRO A 325 -11.97 23.17 -11.71
N LEU A 326 -12.94 22.28 -11.80
CA LEU A 326 -12.73 20.85 -11.58
C LEU A 326 -12.41 20.16 -12.91
N SER A 327 -11.47 19.22 -12.89
CA SER A 327 -11.17 18.33 -14.01
C SER A 327 -11.27 16.88 -13.54
N ALA A 328 -12.09 16.06 -14.24
CA ALA A 328 -12.33 14.65 -13.90
C ALA A 328 -12.86 14.37 -12.46
N SER A 329 -13.79 15.20 -11.97
CA SER A 329 -14.44 14.98 -10.67
C SER A 329 -15.75 14.19 -10.79
N ARG A 330 -16.01 13.32 -9.80
CA ARG A 330 -17.28 12.57 -9.64
C ARG A 330 -18.22 13.19 -8.61
N ILE A 331 -17.91 14.39 -8.12
CA ILE A 331 -18.62 15.00 -6.98
C ILE A 331 -20.14 15.09 -7.19
N MET A 332 -20.61 15.52 -8.36
CA MET A 332 -22.05 15.62 -8.63
C MET A 332 -22.72 14.24 -8.69
N TYR A 333 -22.06 13.26 -9.30
CA TYR A 333 -22.53 11.88 -9.33
C TYR A 333 -22.61 11.28 -7.92
N ASP A 334 -21.61 11.52 -7.08
CA ASP A 334 -21.60 11.01 -5.71
C ASP A 334 -22.63 11.72 -4.82
N LEU A 335 -22.85 13.03 -5.02
CA LEU A 335 -23.90 13.79 -4.35
C LEU A 335 -25.29 13.30 -4.75
N ASP A 336 -25.52 12.96 -6.03
CA ASP A 336 -26.78 12.38 -6.50
C ASP A 336 -27.06 11.01 -5.86
N ARG A 337 -26.02 10.17 -5.75
CA ARG A 337 -26.18 8.81 -5.18
C ARG A 337 -26.17 8.76 -3.66
N GLY A 338 -25.66 9.80 -3.01
CA GLY A 338 -25.64 9.94 -1.57
C GLY A 338 -26.96 10.43 -0.99
N GLU A 339 -26.96 10.64 0.33
CA GLU A 339 -28.15 11.07 1.09
C GLU A 339 -28.06 12.48 1.68
N HIS A 340 -26.93 13.16 1.46
CA HIS A 340 -26.66 14.50 1.98
C HIS A 340 -27.68 15.56 1.55
N TRP A 341 -28.22 15.45 0.32
CA TRP A 341 -29.23 16.40 -0.18
C TRP A 341 -30.59 16.21 0.51
N ARG A 342 -30.82 15.07 1.17
CA ARG A 342 -32.02 14.78 1.97
C ARG A 342 -31.82 15.19 3.42
N GLU A 343 -30.68 14.83 4.01
CA GLU A 343 -30.37 15.03 5.43
C GLU A 343 -29.95 16.48 5.73
N THR A 344 -29.12 17.05 4.87
CA THR A 344 -28.50 18.37 5.05
C THR A 344 -28.55 19.18 3.73
N PRO A 345 -29.75 19.55 3.26
CA PRO A 345 -29.94 20.14 1.93
C PRO A 345 -29.24 21.49 1.77
N GLU A 346 -29.19 22.32 2.81
CA GLU A 346 -28.58 23.66 2.75
C GLU A 346 -27.05 23.59 2.53
N PRO A 347 -26.27 22.81 3.30
CA PRO A 347 -24.86 22.57 2.98
C PRO A 347 -24.60 22.08 1.55
N VAL A 348 -25.40 21.13 1.06
CA VAL A 348 -25.26 20.64 -0.32
C VAL A 348 -25.51 21.76 -1.33
N ALA A 349 -26.56 22.56 -1.13
CA ALA A 349 -26.86 23.68 -2.01
C ALA A 349 -25.76 24.73 -2.02
N LYS A 350 -25.22 25.12 -0.84
CA LYS A 350 -24.08 26.05 -0.75
C LYS A 350 -22.85 25.51 -1.48
N LEU A 351 -22.55 24.22 -1.32
CA LEU A 351 -21.45 23.55 -2.02
C LEU A 351 -21.65 23.61 -3.54
N VAL A 352 -22.81 23.18 -4.04
CA VAL A 352 -23.12 23.15 -5.48
C VAL A 352 -23.01 24.53 -6.11
N VAL A 353 -23.53 25.57 -5.44
CA VAL A 353 -23.36 26.96 -5.88
C VAL A 353 -21.89 27.36 -5.91
N HIS A 354 -21.13 27.04 -4.85
CA HIS A 354 -19.72 27.36 -4.76
C HIS A 354 -18.90 26.72 -5.90
N LEU A 355 -19.10 25.43 -6.16
CA LEU A 355 -18.46 24.71 -7.28
C LEU A 355 -18.83 25.32 -8.64
N GLY A 356 -20.02 25.90 -8.75
CA GLY A 356 -20.49 26.61 -9.93
C GLY A 356 -19.81 27.94 -10.21
N LYS A 357 -19.07 28.53 -9.26
CA LYS A 357 -18.44 29.86 -9.44
C LYS A 357 -17.36 29.87 -10.52
N LYS A 358 -16.75 28.73 -10.84
CA LYS A 358 -15.80 28.56 -11.96
C LYS A 358 -16.35 27.59 -12.99
N ALA A 359 -16.11 27.89 -14.26
CA ALA A 359 -16.49 27.02 -15.35
C ALA A 359 -15.70 25.71 -15.27
N SER A 360 -16.43 24.59 -15.24
CA SER A 360 -15.87 23.23 -15.28
C SER A 360 -16.45 22.48 -16.49
N PRO A 361 -15.78 21.45 -17.03
CA PRO A 361 -16.28 20.67 -18.15
C PRO A 361 -17.65 20.05 -17.84
N ALA A 362 -18.48 19.85 -18.86
CA ALA A 362 -19.81 19.26 -18.72
C ALA A 362 -19.80 17.88 -18.04
N SER A 363 -18.72 17.11 -18.17
CA SER A 363 -18.55 15.82 -17.50
C SER A 363 -18.58 15.90 -15.97
N VAL A 364 -18.14 17.01 -15.39
CA VAL A 364 -18.19 17.24 -13.93
C VAL A 364 -19.64 17.43 -13.45
N TRP A 365 -20.47 18.03 -14.29
CA TRP A 365 -21.88 18.31 -14.03
C TRP A 365 -22.81 17.15 -14.39
N HIS A 366 -22.26 15.97 -14.69
CA HIS A 366 -23.05 14.77 -14.87
C HIS A 366 -23.79 14.41 -13.56
N GLY A 367 -25.12 14.26 -13.63
CA GLY A 367 -25.98 14.09 -12.45
C GLY A 367 -26.42 15.39 -11.76
N ALA A 368 -25.93 16.55 -12.20
CA ALA A 368 -26.26 17.82 -11.56
C ALA A 368 -27.75 18.18 -11.68
N ARG A 369 -28.43 17.78 -12.76
CA ARG A 369 -29.87 18.03 -12.92
C ARG A 369 -30.66 17.36 -11.80
N GLU A 370 -30.38 16.10 -11.51
CA GLU A 370 -31.06 15.32 -10.48
C GLU A 370 -30.80 15.91 -9.09
N VAL A 371 -29.55 16.30 -8.81
CA VAL A 371 -29.19 17.01 -7.56
C VAL A 371 -29.97 18.32 -7.44
N LEU A 372 -29.99 19.15 -8.49
CA LEU A 372 -30.66 20.46 -8.48
C LEU A 372 -32.17 20.32 -8.27
N VAL A 373 -32.85 19.42 -9.00
CA VAL A 373 -34.28 19.17 -8.83
C VAL A 373 -34.58 18.72 -7.40
N ARG A 374 -33.78 17.79 -6.87
CA ARG A 374 -33.95 17.32 -5.49
C ARG A 374 -33.75 18.43 -4.47
N LEU A 375 -32.74 19.28 -4.63
CA LEU A 375 -32.52 20.42 -3.74
C LEU A 375 -33.65 21.46 -3.81
N LEU A 376 -34.11 21.80 -5.02
CA LEU A 376 -35.20 22.76 -5.23
C LEU A 376 -36.55 22.27 -4.68
N SER A 377 -36.72 20.95 -4.51
CA SER A 377 -37.87 20.36 -3.81
C SER A 377 -37.80 20.48 -2.29
N ARG A 378 -36.67 20.91 -1.72
CA ARG A 378 -36.47 21.06 -0.27
C ARG A 378 -36.77 22.49 0.18
N ASN A 379 -36.97 22.63 1.49
CA ASN A 379 -37.13 23.93 2.12
C ASN A 379 -35.75 24.58 2.27
N LEU A 380 -35.36 25.36 1.27
CA LEU A 380 -34.11 26.12 1.22
C LEU A 380 -34.41 27.63 1.38
N PRO A 381 -33.46 28.40 1.93
CA PRO A 381 -33.53 29.86 1.88
C PRO A 381 -33.74 30.39 0.45
N ASP A 382 -34.53 31.45 0.31
CA ASP A 382 -34.90 32.00 -0.99
C ASP A 382 -33.69 32.48 -1.83
N ASP A 383 -32.67 33.03 -1.15
CA ASP A 383 -31.44 33.48 -1.80
C ASP A 383 -30.66 32.31 -2.44
N LEU A 384 -30.61 31.18 -1.76
CA LEU A 384 -29.91 29.99 -2.17
C LEU A 384 -30.68 29.25 -3.26
N ARG A 385 -32.01 29.20 -3.14
CA ARG A 385 -32.91 28.73 -4.21
C ARG A 385 -32.70 29.54 -5.50
N LYS A 386 -32.59 30.87 -5.40
CA LYS A 386 -32.30 31.75 -6.55
C LYS A 386 -30.93 31.44 -7.16
N GLN A 387 -29.88 31.31 -6.35
CA GLN A 387 -28.53 30.98 -6.82
C GLN A 387 -28.47 29.62 -7.53
N LEU A 388 -29.24 28.62 -7.07
CA LEU A 388 -29.35 27.32 -7.74
C LEU A 388 -30.05 27.41 -9.11
N LEU A 389 -31.11 28.22 -9.23
CA LEU A 389 -31.81 28.44 -10.51
C LEU A 389 -30.93 29.19 -11.52
N GLU A 390 -30.16 30.18 -11.06
CA GLU A 390 -29.17 30.88 -11.89
C GLU A 390 -28.07 29.91 -12.36
N LEU A 391 -27.58 29.03 -11.47
CA LEU A 391 -26.62 27.99 -11.83
C LEU A 391 -27.21 27.02 -12.87
N ALA A 392 -28.43 26.52 -12.66
CA ALA A 392 -29.10 25.61 -13.60
C ALA A 392 -29.21 26.24 -14.99
N THR A 393 -29.59 27.51 -15.05
CA THR A 393 -29.69 28.29 -16.30
C THR A 393 -28.34 28.37 -17.01
N ARG A 394 -27.26 28.70 -16.27
CA ARG A 394 -25.89 28.77 -16.82
C ARG A 394 -25.38 27.42 -17.32
N LEU A 395 -25.79 26.32 -16.69
CA LEU A 395 -25.46 24.96 -17.12
C LEU A 395 -26.36 24.43 -18.25
N GLY A 396 -27.37 25.19 -18.67
CA GLY A 396 -28.34 24.76 -19.69
C GLY A 396 -29.26 23.62 -19.22
N LEU A 397 -29.51 23.52 -17.91
CA LEU A 397 -30.33 22.46 -17.31
C LEU A 397 -31.75 22.95 -17.04
N SER A 398 -32.76 22.18 -17.48
CA SER A 398 -34.16 22.39 -17.11
C SER A 398 -34.46 21.68 -15.79
N VAL A 399 -34.77 22.47 -14.75
CA VAL A 399 -34.99 22.04 -13.35
C VAL A 399 -36.32 22.52 -12.76
N SER A 400 -37.21 23.02 -13.63
CA SER A 400 -38.58 23.47 -13.32
C SER A 400 -39.47 22.36 -12.81
#